data_AF-A0A6L3NCD9-F1
#
_entry.id   AF-A0A6L3NCD9-F1
#
_cell.length_a   1.000
_cell.length_b   1.000
_cell.length_c   1.000
_cell.angle_alpha   90.00
_cell.angle_beta   90.00
_cell.angle_gamma   90.00
#
_symmetry.space_group_name_H-M   'P 1'
#
loop_
_entity.id
_entity.type
_entity.pdbx_description
1 polymer ?
#
loop_
_entity_poly.entity_id
_entity_poly.type
_entity_poly.pdbx_seq_one_letter_code
_entity_poly.pdbx_strand_id
1 'polypeptide(L)'
;MPPTPLPALLDEVLRTVDRRYRLPPFVRASSLTDAASPATVIAIVIEEARRMQADGLTPAPALQRRFIDALARMIGDAIDTRSGDPAFQAAVLRHGVAAVREYASLAAHAEQDRRTLRSAVNTIAHPARLERHAQAWQREPLARLHAAAAGASWVDLDAALRHLLAQPEMATDTAFEQDIAKLKDSAALARLQRLDALSPDPDVRQYRALWSRQGPLEGSALAVAQGATSQQRGAAVEALAARALD
;
A
#
# COMPACT_ATOMS: atom_id res chain seq x y z
N MET A 1 -29.46 -20.31 -28.58
CA MET A 1 -29.98 -21.66 -28.29
C MET A 1 -30.65 -21.62 -26.93
N PRO A 2 -31.98 -21.71 -26.81
CA PRO A 2 -32.59 -21.88 -25.49
C PRO A 2 -32.15 -23.24 -24.92
N PRO A 3 -31.97 -23.36 -23.59
CA PRO A 3 -31.67 -24.65 -23.00
C PRO A 3 -32.84 -25.61 -23.27
N THR A 4 -32.52 -26.84 -23.67
CA THR A 4 -33.50 -27.92 -23.80
C THR A 4 -34.23 -28.08 -22.46
N PRO A 5 -35.57 -28.08 -22.44
CA PRO A 5 -36.31 -28.26 -21.20
C PRO A 5 -35.94 -29.61 -20.59
N LEU A 6 -35.58 -29.61 -19.31
CA LEU A 6 -35.36 -30.84 -18.56
C LEU A 6 -36.65 -31.68 -18.64
N PRO A 7 -36.55 -33.01 -18.74
CA PRO A 7 -37.72 -33.88 -18.70
C PRO A 7 -38.57 -33.52 -17.47
N ALA A 8 -39.89 -33.34 -17.63
CA ALA A 8 -40.77 -32.85 -16.56
C ALA A 8 -40.64 -33.67 -15.26
N LEU A 9 -40.43 -34.99 -15.40
CA LEU A 9 -40.17 -35.92 -14.31
C LEU A 9 -38.90 -35.57 -13.51
N LEU A 10 -37.82 -35.15 -14.20
CA LEU A 10 -36.57 -34.77 -13.56
C LEU A 10 -36.73 -33.46 -12.77
N ASP A 11 -37.47 -32.48 -13.31
CA ASP A 11 -37.76 -31.23 -12.60
C ASP A 11 -38.65 -31.45 -11.36
N GLU A 12 -39.63 -32.36 -11.46
CA GLU A 12 -40.48 -32.77 -10.34
C GLU A 12 -39.70 -33.52 -9.25
N VAL A 13 -38.85 -34.48 -9.62
CA VAL A 13 -37.95 -35.17 -8.69
C VAL A 13 -36.98 -34.19 -8.02
N LEU A 14 -36.40 -33.28 -8.79
CA LEU A 14 -35.48 -32.27 -8.27
C LEU A 14 -36.14 -31.27 -7.31
N ARG A 15 -37.44 -31.03 -7.42
CA ARG A 15 -38.23 -30.18 -6.51
C ARG A 15 -38.67 -30.88 -5.23
N THR A 16 -38.83 -32.20 -5.27
CA THR A 16 -39.37 -33.02 -4.17
C THR A 16 -38.31 -33.61 -3.25
N VAL A 17 -37.08 -33.81 -3.75
CA VAL A 17 -35.96 -34.29 -2.92
C VAL A 17 -35.59 -33.24 -1.88
N ASP A 18 -35.55 -33.65 -0.61
CA ASP A 18 -35.14 -32.80 0.51
C ASP A 18 -33.63 -32.54 0.44
N ARG A 19 -33.26 -31.37 -0.10
CA ARG A 19 -31.86 -31.00 -0.33
C ARG A 19 -31.30 -30.42 0.95
N ARG A 20 -30.41 -31.16 1.61
CA ARG A 20 -29.66 -30.77 2.82
C ARG A 20 -28.95 -29.41 2.71
N TYR A 21 -28.65 -28.94 1.50
CA TYR A 21 -28.00 -27.66 1.21
C TYR A 21 -28.88 -26.69 0.41
N ARG A 22 -30.21 -26.85 0.44
CA ARG A 22 -31.11 -25.88 -0.21
C ARG A 22 -30.98 -24.54 0.50
N LEU A 23 -30.51 -23.54 -0.23
CA LEU A 23 -30.52 -22.18 0.26
C LEU A 23 -31.97 -21.71 0.50
N PRO A 24 -32.22 -20.92 1.57
CA PRO A 24 -33.52 -20.33 1.81
C PRO A 24 -34.05 -19.57 0.58
N PRO A 25 -35.38 -19.39 0.46
CA PRO A 25 -35.96 -18.58 -0.60
C PRO A 25 -35.30 -17.20 -0.65
N PHE A 26 -35.09 -16.70 -1.86
CA PHE A 26 -34.52 -15.39 -2.06
C PHE A 26 -35.44 -14.31 -1.45
N VAL A 27 -34.89 -13.56 -0.51
CA VAL A 27 -35.57 -12.47 0.18
C VAL A 27 -35.57 -11.24 -0.72
N ARG A 28 -36.72 -10.58 -0.90
CA ARG A 28 -36.79 -9.34 -1.69
C ARG A 28 -36.09 -8.22 -0.93
N ALA A 29 -35.51 -7.27 -1.66
CA ALA A 29 -34.91 -6.09 -1.05
C ALA A 29 -35.93 -5.38 -0.16
N SER A 30 -37.18 -5.21 -0.62
CA SER A 30 -38.25 -4.55 0.14
C SER A 30 -38.54 -5.13 1.52
N SER A 31 -38.27 -6.42 1.72
CA SER A 31 -38.46 -7.12 3.01
C SER A 31 -37.27 -7.01 3.96
N LEU A 32 -36.15 -6.42 3.52
CA LEU A 32 -35.02 -6.17 4.41
C LEU A 32 -35.34 -5.05 5.39
N THR A 33 -35.04 -5.31 6.66
CA THR A 33 -35.10 -4.33 7.74
C THR A 33 -33.88 -3.42 7.69
N ASP A 34 -33.99 -2.23 8.31
CA ASP A 34 -32.88 -1.29 8.43
C ASP A 34 -31.70 -1.82 9.28
N ALA A 35 -31.90 -2.91 10.02
CA ALA A 35 -30.87 -3.59 10.80
C ALA A 35 -30.00 -4.55 9.96
N ALA A 36 -30.34 -4.80 8.69
CA ALA A 36 -29.53 -5.62 7.82
C ALA A 36 -28.20 -4.94 7.51
N SER A 37 -27.11 -5.72 7.44
CA SER A 37 -25.80 -5.16 7.08
C SER A 37 -25.87 -4.52 5.68
N PRO A 38 -25.22 -3.37 5.45
CA PRO A 38 -25.19 -2.73 4.13
C PRO A 38 -24.73 -3.67 3.02
N ALA A 39 -23.79 -4.59 3.30
CA ALA A 39 -23.31 -5.60 2.37
C ALA A 39 -24.41 -6.59 1.97
N THR A 40 -25.20 -7.06 2.93
CA THR A 40 -26.36 -7.93 2.67
C THR A 40 -27.40 -7.22 1.81
N VAL A 41 -27.69 -5.95 2.09
CA VAL A 41 -28.64 -5.16 1.30
C VAL A 41 -28.17 -5.02 -0.15
N ILE A 42 -26.90 -4.70 -0.38
CA ILE A 42 -26.33 -4.60 -1.73
C ILE A 42 -26.42 -5.93 -2.47
N ALA A 43 -26.01 -7.04 -1.85
CA ALA A 43 -26.04 -8.35 -2.48
C ALA A 43 -27.45 -8.75 -2.94
N ILE A 44 -28.45 -8.49 -2.11
CA ILE A 44 -29.86 -8.76 -2.41
C ILE A 44 -30.36 -7.83 -3.52
N VAL A 45 -30.05 -6.53 -3.46
CA VAL A 45 -30.46 -5.60 -4.51
C VAL A 45 -29.87 -5.97 -5.87
N ILE A 46 -28.59 -6.39 -5.93
CA ILE A 46 -27.95 -6.86 -7.16
C ILE A 46 -28.64 -8.12 -7.71
N GLU A 47 -28.94 -9.09 -6.85
CA GLU A 47 -29.60 -10.33 -7.26
C GLU A 47 -31.03 -10.08 -7.75
N GLU A 48 -31.79 -9.19 -7.10
CA GLU A 48 -33.13 -8.82 -7.53
C GLU A 48 -33.10 -8.10 -8.89
N ALA A 49 -32.16 -7.16 -9.08
CA ALA A 49 -31.98 -6.48 -10.36
C ALA A 49 -31.59 -7.46 -11.48
N ARG A 50 -30.72 -8.43 -11.20
CA ARG A 50 -30.32 -9.46 -12.18
C ARG A 50 -31.50 -10.31 -12.62
N ARG A 51 -32.38 -10.71 -11.69
CA ARG A 51 -33.59 -11.50 -12.00
C ARG A 51 -34.57 -10.71 -12.84
N MET A 52 -34.84 -9.46 -12.46
CA MET A 52 -35.70 -8.57 -13.25
C MET A 52 -35.17 -8.45 -14.70
N GLN A 53 -33.87 -8.25 -14.88
CA GLN A 53 -33.26 -8.19 -16.21
C GLN A 53 -33.39 -9.50 -16.98
N ALA A 54 -33.21 -10.65 -16.33
CA ALA A 54 -33.41 -11.96 -16.96
C ALA A 54 -34.86 -12.17 -17.41
N ASP A 55 -35.82 -11.60 -16.68
CA ASP A 55 -37.24 -11.60 -16.99
C ASP A 55 -37.65 -10.49 -17.99
N GLY A 56 -36.69 -9.73 -18.53
CA GLY A 56 -36.93 -8.62 -19.47
C GLY A 56 -37.51 -7.36 -18.82
N LEU A 57 -37.52 -7.27 -17.49
CA LEU A 57 -38.00 -6.14 -16.71
C LEU A 57 -36.86 -5.17 -16.37
N THR A 58 -37.18 -3.87 -16.34
CA THR A 58 -36.22 -2.85 -15.90
C THR A 58 -36.30 -2.66 -14.37
N PRO A 59 -35.17 -2.64 -13.65
CA PRO A 59 -35.14 -2.36 -12.21
C PRO A 59 -35.85 -1.05 -11.86
N ALA A 60 -36.74 -1.10 -10.86
CA ALA A 60 -37.49 0.09 -10.45
C ALA A 60 -36.57 1.13 -9.76
N PRO A 61 -36.88 2.44 -9.84
CA PRO A 61 -36.08 3.49 -9.20
C PRO A 61 -35.95 3.35 -7.67
N ALA A 62 -36.90 2.69 -7.01
CA ALA A 62 -36.82 2.38 -5.58
C ALA A 62 -35.69 1.37 -5.27
N LEU A 63 -35.47 0.40 -6.16
CA LEU A 63 -34.40 -0.59 -6.03
C LEU A 63 -33.03 0.08 -6.22
N GLN A 64 -32.93 0.99 -7.20
CA GLN A 64 -31.73 1.81 -7.41
C GLN A 64 -31.42 2.70 -6.19
N ARG A 65 -32.41 3.39 -5.62
CA ARG A 65 -32.21 4.21 -4.42
C ARG A 65 -31.71 3.37 -3.24
N ARG A 66 -32.33 2.21 -3.00
CA ARG A 66 -31.88 1.28 -1.94
C ARG A 66 -30.43 0.83 -2.12
N PHE A 67 -29.99 0.57 -3.35
CA PHE A 67 -28.58 0.30 -3.64
C PHE A 67 -27.68 1.47 -3.25
N ILE A 68 -28.02 2.68 -3.70
CA ILE A 68 -27.23 3.89 -3.44
C ILE A 68 -27.15 4.17 -1.93
N ASP A 69 -28.28 4.07 -1.22
CA ASP A 69 -28.34 4.32 0.22
C ASP A 69 -27.50 3.29 1.01
N ALA A 70 -27.57 2.01 0.63
CA ALA A 70 -26.78 0.96 1.25
C ALA A 70 -25.27 1.14 0.95
N LEU A 71 -24.93 1.51 -0.28
CA LEU A 71 -23.55 1.81 -0.66
C LEU A 71 -23.00 3.03 0.08
N ALA A 72 -23.79 4.10 0.22
CA ALA A 72 -23.41 5.29 0.97
C ALA A 72 -23.16 4.98 2.45
N ARG A 73 -24.02 4.16 3.07
CA ARG A 73 -23.81 3.67 4.45
C ARG A 73 -22.52 2.85 4.57
N MET A 74 -22.30 1.90 3.66
CA MET A 74 -21.09 1.06 3.66
C MET A 74 -19.80 1.89 3.53
N ILE A 75 -19.80 2.88 2.63
CA ILE A 75 -18.67 3.79 2.45
C ILE A 75 -18.48 4.66 3.70
N GLY A 76 -19.58 5.16 4.28
CA GLY A 76 -19.56 5.92 5.54
C GLY A 76 -18.93 5.13 6.69
N ASP A 77 -19.36 3.89 6.87
CA ASP A 77 -18.81 2.97 7.88
C ASP A 77 -17.32 2.70 7.64
N ALA A 78 -16.89 2.53 6.39
CA ALA A 78 -15.50 2.30 6.04
C ALA A 78 -14.59 3.53 6.27
N ILE A 79 -15.12 4.74 6.09
CA ILE A 79 -14.38 6.00 6.27
C ILE A 79 -14.36 6.45 7.75
N ASP A 80 -15.19 5.88 8.62
CA ASP A 80 -15.23 6.26 10.04
C ASP A 80 -13.84 6.19 10.68
N THR A 81 -13.40 7.32 11.25
CA THR A 81 -12.01 7.50 11.72
C THR A 81 -11.65 6.64 12.93
N ARG A 82 -12.64 6.04 13.60
CA ARG A 82 -12.46 5.26 14.84
C ARG A 82 -12.57 3.76 14.59
N SER A 83 -13.54 3.34 13.79
CA SER A 83 -13.87 1.91 13.58
C SER A 83 -13.86 1.47 12.12
N GLY A 84 -13.66 2.40 11.17
CA GLY A 84 -13.59 2.09 9.75
C GLY A 84 -12.32 1.36 9.33
N ASP A 85 -12.22 1.06 8.03
CA ASP A 85 -11.08 0.34 7.45
C ASP A 85 -9.90 1.30 7.19
N PRO A 86 -8.75 1.12 7.88
CA PRO A 86 -7.58 1.95 7.66
C PRO A 86 -7.03 1.90 6.23
N ALA A 87 -7.20 0.78 5.51
CA ALA A 87 -6.79 0.63 4.12
C ALA A 87 -7.61 1.49 3.18
N PHE A 88 -8.93 1.41 3.35
CA PHE A 88 -9.86 2.25 2.60
C PHE A 88 -9.62 3.74 2.89
N GLN A 89 -9.44 4.13 4.16
CA GLN A 89 -9.17 5.51 4.54
C GLN A 89 -7.85 6.04 3.93
N ALA A 90 -6.79 5.24 3.96
CA ALA A 90 -5.52 5.62 3.35
C ALA A 90 -5.64 5.78 1.82
N ALA A 91 -6.40 4.90 1.16
CA ALA A 91 -6.67 4.99 -0.27
C ALA A 91 -7.46 6.27 -0.62
N VAL A 92 -8.51 6.60 0.16
CA VAL A 92 -9.28 7.83 -0.02
C VAL A 92 -8.39 9.06 0.15
N LEU A 93 -7.55 9.12 1.18
CA LEU A 93 -6.59 10.22 1.38
C LEU A 93 -5.60 10.35 0.21
N ARG A 94 -5.06 9.23 -0.27
CA ARG A 94 -4.14 9.21 -1.43
C ARG A 94 -4.80 9.76 -2.70
N HIS A 95 -6.08 9.50 -2.90
CA HIS A 95 -6.83 10.00 -4.05
C HIS A 95 -7.35 11.43 -3.89
N GLY A 96 -7.65 11.86 -2.66
CA GLY A 96 -8.20 13.17 -2.36
C GLY A 96 -7.15 14.28 -2.19
N VAL A 97 -5.97 13.95 -1.65
CA VAL A 97 -4.95 14.94 -1.29
C VAL A 97 -3.71 14.81 -2.17
N ALA A 98 -3.34 15.90 -2.85
CA ALA A 98 -2.19 15.92 -3.77
C ALA A 98 -0.87 15.59 -3.06
N ALA A 99 -0.64 16.17 -1.87
CA ALA A 99 0.55 15.93 -1.07
C ALA A 99 0.70 14.45 -0.65
N VAL A 100 -0.40 13.79 -0.25
CA VAL A 100 -0.40 12.36 0.10
C VAL A 100 -0.12 11.49 -1.12
N ARG A 101 -0.69 11.83 -2.29
CA ARG A 101 -0.43 11.13 -3.54
C ARG A 101 1.03 11.19 -3.94
N GLU A 102 1.61 12.39 -3.88
CA GLU A 102 3.03 12.62 -4.15
C GLU A 102 3.90 11.84 -3.17
N TYR A 103 3.64 11.95 -1.87
CA TYR A 103 4.34 11.20 -0.84
C TYR A 103 4.30 9.70 -1.10
N ALA A 104 3.12 9.13 -1.38
CA ALA A 104 2.96 7.70 -1.63
C ALA A 104 3.74 7.24 -2.88
N SER A 105 3.78 8.06 -3.93
CA SER A 105 4.56 7.78 -5.15
C SER A 105 6.07 7.79 -4.88
N LEU A 106 6.56 8.75 -4.10
CA LEU A 106 7.97 8.84 -3.72
C LEU A 106 8.37 7.73 -2.75
N ALA A 107 7.52 7.45 -1.76
CA ALA A 107 7.76 6.42 -0.75
C ALA A 107 7.93 5.02 -1.34
N ALA A 108 7.20 4.71 -2.43
CA ALA A 108 7.34 3.44 -3.15
C ALA A 108 8.76 3.19 -3.70
N HIS A 109 9.51 4.25 -3.99
CA HIS A 109 10.88 4.17 -4.56
C HIS A 109 11.96 4.53 -3.54
N ALA A 110 11.58 4.95 -2.34
CA ALA A 110 12.51 5.52 -1.36
C ALA A 110 13.66 4.57 -1.00
N GLU A 111 13.39 3.27 -0.84
CA GLU A 111 14.44 2.32 -0.48
C GLU A 111 15.42 2.03 -1.63
N GLN A 112 14.94 2.09 -2.88
CA GLN A 112 15.83 2.02 -4.04
C GLN A 112 16.70 3.27 -4.12
N ASP A 113 16.10 4.46 -3.98
CA ASP A 113 16.83 5.74 -4.00
C ASP A 113 17.89 5.80 -2.89
N ARG A 114 17.58 5.33 -1.67
CA ARG A 114 18.54 5.23 -0.55
C ARG A 114 19.73 4.36 -0.92
N ARG A 115 19.49 3.18 -1.47
CA ARG A 115 20.56 2.24 -1.86
C ARG A 115 21.43 2.82 -2.98
N THR A 116 20.82 3.43 -3.99
CA THR A 116 21.55 4.11 -5.08
C THR A 116 22.43 5.22 -4.54
N LEU A 117 21.89 6.10 -3.69
CA LEU A 117 22.64 7.22 -3.13
C LEU A 117 23.77 6.75 -2.22
N ARG A 118 23.50 5.77 -1.33
CA ARG A 118 24.52 5.19 -0.45
C ARG A 118 25.63 4.51 -1.24
N SER A 119 25.31 3.80 -2.33
CA SER A 119 26.33 3.21 -3.21
C SER A 119 27.19 4.28 -3.88
N ALA A 120 26.58 5.35 -4.39
CA ALA A 120 27.32 6.44 -5.03
C ALA A 120 28.23 7.17 -4.03
N VAL A 121 27.73 7.45 -2.82
CA VAL A 121 28.53 8.02 -1.73
C VAL A 121 29.67 7.09 -1.35
N ASN A 122 29.44 5.78 -1.25
CA ASN A 122 30.51 4.83 -0.93
C ASN A 122 31.59 4.78 -2.00
N THR A 123 31.27 4.94 -3.29
CA THR A 123 32.28 4.99 -4.36
C THR A 123 33.24 6.18 -4.19
N ILE A 124 32.72 7.31 -3.72
CA ILE A 124 33.45 8.58 -3.60
C ILE A 124 34.14 8.69 -2.21
N ALA A 125 33.41 8.37 -1.15
CA ALA A 125 33.75 8.66 0.24
C ALA A 125 34.02 7.39 1.07
N HIS A 126 34.47 6.29 0.46
CA HIS A 126 34.74 5.06 1.21
C HIS A 126 35.77 5.30 2.32
N PRO A 127 35.50 4.92 3.59
CA PRO A 127 36.37 5.24 4.73
C PRO A 127 37.85 4.84 4.54
N ALA A 128 38.10 3.62 4.09
CA ALA A 128 39.46 3.13 3.81
C ALA A 128 40.18 3.89 2.67
N ARG A 129 39.45 4.52 1.75
CA ARG A 129 40.01 5.35 0.67
C ARG A 129 40.35 6.74 1.19
N LEU A 130 39.55 7.27 2.13
CA LEU A 130 39.79 8.55 2.80
C LEU A 130 41.08 8.55 3.61
N GLU A 131 41.34 7.48 4.36
CA GLU A 131 42.56 7.35 5.18
C GLU A 131 43.84 7.29 4.34
N ARG A 132 43.78 6.65 3.16
CA ARG A 132 44.96 6.36 2.35
C ARG A 132 45.25 7.38 1.26
N HIS A 133 44.22 7.97 0.65
CA HIS A 133 44.36 8.74 -0.59
C HIS A 133 43.68 10.12 -0.57
N ALA A 134 42.81 10.42 0.41
CA ALA A 134 42.16 11.73 0.43
C ALA A 134 43.11 12.82 0.90
N GLN A 135 43.00 13.98 0.24
CA GLN A 135 43.71 15.19 0.61
C GLN A 135 43.16 15.74 1.94
N ALA A 136 43.97 16.50 2.67
CA ALA A 136 43.61 16.95 4.02
C ALA A 136 42.28 17.73 4.06
N TRP A 137 42.02 18.56 3.04
CA TRP A 137 40.78 19.34 2.92
C TRP A 137 39.55 18.48 2.57
N GLN A 138 39.74 17.27 2.01
CA GLN A 138 38.65 16.37 1.60
C GLN A 138 38.16 15.47 2.74
N ARG A 139 39.04 15.10 3.69
CA ARG A 139 38.76 14.05 4.68
C ARG A 139 37.52 14.33 5.52
N GLU A 140 37.47 15.51 6.13
CA GLU A 140 36.38 15.89 7.03
C GLU A 140 35.04 16.05 6.29
N PRO A 141 34.94 16.79 5.16
CA PRO A 141 33.70 16.85 4.40
C PRO A 141 33.23 15.50 3.84
N LEU A 142 34.12 14.62 3.40
CA LEU A 142 33.76 13.29 2.91
C LEU A 142 33.31 12.36 4.05
N ALA A 143 33.89 12.48 5.24
CA ALA A 143 33.42 11.78 6.42
C ALA A 143 31.99 12.22 6.80
N ARG A 144 31.70 13.52 6.77
CA ARG A 144 30.34 14.07 6.97
C ARG A 144 29.36 13.57 5.92
N LEU A 145 29.77 13.53 4.65
CA LEU A 145 28.95 13.01 3.55
C LEU A 145 28.57 11.54 3.78
N HIS A 146 29.55 10.71 4.14
CA HIS A 146 29.32 9.29 4.43
C HIS A 146 28.41 9.10 5.66
N ALA A 147 28.63 9.87 6.72
CA ALA A 147 27.79 9.84 7.93
C ALA A 147 26.34 10.25 7.63
N ALA A 148 26.13 11.32 6.87
CA ALA A 148 24.80 11.79 6.46
C ALA A 148 24.06 10.74 5.60
N ALA A 149 24.77 10.10 4.67
CA ALA A 149 24.20 9.01 3.86
C ALA A 149 23.85 7.78 4.71
N ALA A 150 24.68 7.42 5.68
CA ALA A 150 24.43 6.30 6.59
C ALA A 150 23.27 6.58 7.56
N GLY A 151 23.17 7.81 8.06
CA GLY A 151 22.10 8.28 8.95
C GLY A 151 20.80 8.66 8.23
N ALA A 152 20.74 8.53 6.91
CA ALA A 152 19.60 8.94 6.09
C ALA A 152 19.19 10.42 6.27
N SER A 153 20.17 11.30 6.53
CA SER A 153 19.95 12.75 6.62
C SER A 153 20.25 13.41 5.27
N TRP A 154 19.22 13.57 4.44
CA TRP A 154 19.40 14.07 3.06
C TRP A 154 19.65 15.58 2.99
N VAL A 155 19.22 16.33 4.00
CA VAL A 155 19.50 17.76 4.13
C VAL A 155 20.98 17.97 4.47
N ASP A 156 21.51 17.23 5.44
CA ASP A 156 22.93 17.31 5.81
C ASP A 156 23.84 16.81 4.68
N LEU A 157 23.38 15.80 3.94
CA LEU A 157 24.09 15.30 2.76
C LEU A 157 24.21 16.39 1.67
N ASP A 158 23.13 17.07 1.31
CA ASP A 158 23.18 18.18 0.34
C ASP A 158 24.00 19.38 0.86
N ALA A 159 23.92 19.68 2.15
CA ALA A 159 24.76 20.72 2.76
C ALA A 159 26.25 20.36 2.66
N ALA A 160 26.63 19.11 2.92
CA ALA A 160 28.00 18.64 2.77
C ALA A 160 28.49 18.70 1.30
N LEU A 161 27.64 18.34 0.34
CA LEU A 161 27.94 18.46 -1.09
C LEU A 161 28.13 19.92 -1.52
N ARG A 162 27.25 20.83 -1.09
CA ARG A 162 27.39 22.27 -1.35
C ARG A 162 28.67 22.84 -0.74
N HIS A 163 29.00 22.44 0.48
CA HIS A 163 30.24 22.87 1.14
C HIS A 163 31.48 22.39 0.39
N LEU A 164 31.49 21.16 -0.13
CA LEU A 164 32.57 20.61 -0.95
C LEU A 164 32.76 21.41 -2.25
N LEU A 165 31.67 21.67 -2.97
CA LEU A 165 31.70 22.44 -4.23
C LEU A 165 32.12 23.91 -4.04
N ALA A 166 31.92 24.46 -2.84
CA ALA A 166 32.34 25.81 -2.51
C ALA A 166 33.82 25.93 -2.13
N GLN A 167 34.55 24.81 -1.95
CA GLN A 167 35.97 24.86 -1.63
C GLN A 167 36.80 25.30 -2.85
N PRO A 168 37.73 26.25 -2.70
CA PRO A 168 38.57 26.69 -3.82
C PRO A 168 39.49 25.56 -4.32
N GLU A 169 39.89 24.63 -3.45
CA GLU A 169 40.70 23.46 -3.81
C GLU A 169 39.98 22.50 -4.77
N MET A 170 38.65 22.57 -4.88
CA MET A 170 37.86 21.74 -5.79
C MET A 170 38.27 21.94 -7.26
N ALA A 171 38.69 23.15 -7.62
CA ALA A 171 39.15 23.49 -8.98
C ALA A 171 40.42 22.73 -9.38
N THR A 172 41.14 22.13 -8.42
CA THR A 172 42.36 21.34 -8.69
C THR A 172 42.08 19.92 -9.17
N ASP A 173 40.84 19.42 -9.01
CA ASP A 173 40.44 18.08 -9.41
C ASP A 173 39.05 18.10 -10.08
N THR A 174 39.04 18.37 -11.39
CA THR A 174 37.80 18.48 -12.18
C THR A 174 37.00 17.17 -12.23
N ALA A 175 37.66 16.01 -12.13
CA ALA A 175 36.97 14.72 -12.12
C ALA A 175 36.19 14.54 -10.81
N PHE A 176 36.83 14.86 -9.68
CA PHE A 176 36.18 14.84 -8.37
C PHE A 176 35.05 15.89 -8.28
N GLU A 177 35.27 17.09 -8.80
CA GLU A 177 34.22 18.13 -8.90
C GLU A 177 32.98 17.62 -9.63
N GLN A 178 33.18 16.99 -10.80
CA GLN A 178 32.08 16.42 -11.58
C GLN A 178 31.33 15.32 -10.85
N ASP A 179 32.03 14.44 -10.12
CA ASP A 179 31.39 13.36 -9.36
C ASP A 179 30.54 13.90 -8.19
N ILE A 180 31.03 14.93 -7.50
CA ILE A 180 30.27 15.61 -6.44
C ILE A 180 29.07 16.38 -7.02
N ALA A 181 29.24 17.06 -8.15
CA ALA A 181 28.16 17.75 -8.85
C ALA A 181 27.06 16.77 -9.30
N LYS A 182 27.43 15.63 -9.91
CA LYS A 182 26.48 14.56 -10.30
C LYS A 182 25.71 14.02 -9.11
N LEU A 183 26.38 13.82 -7.97
CA LEU A 183 25.73 13.33 -6.76
C LEU A 183 24.73 14.37 -6.21
N LYS A 184 25.12 15.64 -6.22
CA LYS A 184 24.28 16.77 -5.81
C LYS A 184 23.04 16.92 -6.69
N ASP A 185 23.19 16.79 -8.00
CA ASP A 185 22.09 16.96 -8.96
C ASP A 185 21.33 15.66 -9.23
N SER A 186 21.58 14.62 -8.42
CA SER A 186 20.93 13.32 -8.59
C SER A 186 19.43 13.41 -8.28
N ALA A 187 18.62 12.85 -9.18
CA ALA A 187 17.17 12.81 -8.99
C ALA A 187 16.76 12.00 -7.74
N ALA A 188 17.58 11.02 -7.33
CA ALA A 188 17.36 10.25 -6.10
C ALA A 188 17.45 11.14 -4.85
N LEU A 189 18.46 12.01 -4.75
CA LEU A 189 18.60 12.95 -3.65
C LEU A 189 17.41 13.91 -3.59
N ALA A 190 17.04 14.50 -4.74
CA ALA A 190 15.90 15.43 -4.81
C ALA A 190 14.58 14.77 -4.37
N ARG A 191 14.31 13.52 -4.80
CA ARG A 191 13.13 12.76 -4.39
C ARG A 191 13.12 12.46 -2.88
N LEU A 192 14.26 12.08 -2.33
CA LEU A 192 14.40 11.79 -0.89
C LEU A 192 14.21 13.05 -0.03
N GLN A 193 14.78 14.19 -0.44
CA GLN A 193 14.54 15.48 0.22
C GLN A 193 13.08 15.92 0.13
N ARG A 194 12.44 15.71 -1.03
CA ARG A 194 11.01 16.01 -1.21
C ARG A 194 10.15 15.15 -0.30
N LEU A 195 10.50 13.87 -0.14
CA LEU A 195 9.82 12.95 0.77
C LEU A 195 9.93 13.40 2.24
N ASP A 196 11.11 13.85 2.66
CA ASP A 196 11.30 14.42 4.00
C ASP A 196 10.51 15.72 4.19
N ALA A 197 10.50 16.59 3.19
CA ALA A 197 9.74 17.85 3.21
C ALA A 197 8.21 17.64 3.28
N LEU A 198 7.71 16.52 2.75
CA LEU A 198 6.30 16.13 2.85
C LEU A 198 5.96 15.43 4.18
N SER A 199 6.95 14.89 4.91
CA SER A 199 6.71 14.18 6.16
C SER A 199 6.01 14.98 7.28
N PRO A 200 6.23 16.31 7.46
CA PRO A 200 5.52 17.10 8.45
C PRO A 200 4.11 17.55 8.01
N ASP A 201 3.67 17.22 6.80
CA ASP A 201 2.30 17.53 6.36
C ASP A 201 1.28 16.71 7.20
N PRO A 202 0.20 17.33 7.71
CA PRO A 202 -0.75 16.67 8.58
C PRO A 202 -1.47 15.49 7.90
N ASP A 203 -1.82 15.62 6.63
CA ASP A 203 -2.51 14.58 5.87
C ASP A 203 -1.55 13.42 5.57
N VAL A 204 -0.27 13.72 5.30
CA VAL A 204 0.79 12.71 5.16
C VAL A 204 1.02 11.95 6.47
N ARG A 205 1.02 12.65 7.62
CA ARG A 205 1.10 11.97 8.94
C ARG A 205 -0.10 11.06 9.18
N GLN A 206 -1.30 11.52 8.87
CA GLN A 206 -2.51 10.72 9.01
C GLN A 206 -2.45 9.49 8.10
N TYR A 207 -2.07 9.66 6.83
CA TYR A 207 -1.86 8.57 5.89
C TYR A 207 -0.85 7.54 6.41
N ARG A 208 0.30 7.98 6.91
CA ARG A 208 1.33 7.09 7.49
C ARG A 208 0.81 6.33 8.71
N ALA A 209 0.04 6.98 9.58
CA ALA A 209 -0.55 6.35 10.75
C ALA A 209 -1.56 5.27 10.34
N LEU A 210 -2.41 5.54 9.35
CA LEU A 210 -3.35 4.57 8.79
C LEU A 210 -2.63 3.39 8.14
N TRP A 211 -1.56 3.66 7.39
CA TRP A 211 -0.76 2.63 6.73
C TRP A 211 -0.03 1.74 7.75
N SER A 212 0.50 2.30 8.84
CA SER A 212 1.15 1.51 9.90
C SER A 212 0.21 0.53 10.62
N ARG A 213 -1.10 0.77 10.58
CA ARG A 213 -2.12 -0.10 11.20
C ARG A 213 -2.47 -1.31 10.34
N GLN A 214 -2.10 -1.32 9.05
CA GLN A 214 -2.38 -2.42 8.11
C GLN A 214 -1.36 -3.57 8.22
N GLY A 215 -0.47 -3.53 9.22
CA GLY A 215 0.62 -4.46 9.37
C GLY A 215 1.91 -3.94 8.75
N PRO A 216 3.03 -4.64 8.98
CA PRO A 216 4.32 -4.19 8.50
C PRO A 216 4.38 -4.14 6.98
N LEU A 217 5.00 -3.08 6.47
CA LEU A 217 5.33 -2.92 5.06
C LEU A 217 6.03 -4.18 4.53
N GLU A 218 5.60 -4.66 3.36
CA GLU A 218 6.29 -5.75 2.65
C GLU A 218 7.79 -5.44 2.54
N GLY A 219 8.63 -6.42 2.88
CA GLY A 219 10.09 -6.26 2.88
C GLY A 219 10.68 -5.53 4.11
N SER A 220 9.87 -5.06 5.05
CA SER A 220 10.39 -4.57 6.33
C SER A 220 10.89 -5.72 7.21
N ALA A 221 11.87 -5.44 8.09
CA ALA A 221 12.37 -6.44 9.04
C ALA A 221 11.26 -7.04 9.93
N LEU A 222 10.22 -6.25 10.21
CA LEU A 222 9.05 -6.69 10.97
C LEU A 222 8.15 -7.63 10.14
N ALA A 223 7.99 -7.41 8.82
CA ALA A 223 7.27 -8.32 7.93
C ALA A 223 8.00 -9.67 7.78
N VAL A 224 9.33 -9.65 7.72
CA VAL A 224 10.15 -10.88 7.69
C VAL A 224 10.01 -11.67 8.99
N ALA A 225 10.05 -11.00 10.14
CA ALA A 225 9.87 -11.66 11.45
C ALA A 225 8.45 -12.23 11.64
N GLN A 226 7.42 -11.50 11.20
CA GLN A 226 6.03 -12.00 11.22
C GLN A 226 5.82 -13.14 10.23
N GLY A 227 6.44 -13.10 9.04
CA GLY A 227 6.42 -14.20 8.08
C GLY A 227 7.02 -15.49 8.65
N ALA A 228 8.17 -15.39 9.33
CA ALA A 228 8.79 -16.53 10.01
C ALA A 228 7.89 -17.12 11.11
N THR A 229 7.21 -16.26 11.87
CA THR A 229 6.29 -16.68 12.94
C THR A 229 5.03 -17.36 12.38
N SER A 230 4.49 -16.84 11.28
CA SER A 230 3.35 -17.43 10.57
C SER A 230 3.70 -18.78 9.94
N GLN A 231 4.90 -18.93 9.39
CA GLN A 231 5.40 -20.20 8.84
C GLN A 231 5.53 -21.29 9.93
N GLN A 232 6.07 -20.96 11.10
CA GLN A 232 6.18 -21.89 12.23
C GLN A 232 4.81 -22.36 12.73
N ARG A 233 3.83 -21.45 12.78
CA ARG A 233 2.44 -21.79 13.14
C ARG A 233 1.77 -22.67 12.09
N GLY A 234 1.97 -22.38 10.81
CA GLY A 234 1.48 -23.21 9.71
C GLY A 234 2.00 -24.65 9.79
N ALA A 235 3.31 -24.80 9.98
CA ALA A 235 3.94 -26.11 10.15
C ALA A 235 3.41 -26.89 11.38
N ALA A 236 3.14 -26.19 12.48
CA ALA A 236 2.55 -26.81 13.68
C ALA A 236 1.10 -27.26 13.46
N VAL A 237 0.31 -26.49 12.71
CA VAL A 237 -1.08 -26.84 12.36
C VAL A 237 -1.12 -28.00 11.36
N GLU A 238 -0.24 -28.01 10.36
CA GLU A 238 -0.12 -29.14 9.41
C GLU A 238 0.28 -30.43 10.12
N ALA A 239 1.21 -30.36 11.09
CA ALA A 239 1.60 -31.52 11.90
C ALA A 239 0.45 -32.04 12.79
N LEU A 240 -0.40 -31.15 13.31
CA LEU A 240 -1.59 -31.51 14.06
C LEU A 240 -2.68 -32.12 13.16
N ALA A 241 -2.86 -31.56 11.96
CA ALA A 241 -3.82 -32.08 10.98
C ALA A 241 -3.42 -33.46 10.46
N ALA A 242 -2.13 -33.68 10.20
CA ALA A 242 -1.60 -35.00 9.79
C ALA A 242 -1.87 -36.07 10.87
N ARG A 243 -1.65 -35.74 12.15
CA ARG A 243 -1.93 -36.67 13.27
C ARG A 243 -3.41 -36.92 13.53
N ALA A 244 -4.31 -36.08 13.02
CA ALA A 244 -5.76 -36.26 13.16
C ALA A 244 -6.37 -37.11 12.03
N LEU A 245 -5.57 -37.42 10.99
CA LEU A 245 -5.96 -38.24 9.84
C LEU A 245 -5.37 -39.66 9.89
N ASP A 246 -4.46 -39.93 10.83
CA ASP A 246 -3.99 -41.26 11.25
C ASP A 246 -4.89 -41.83 12.37
#